data_AF-A0A817SV64-F1
#
_entry.id   AF-A0A817SV64-F1
#
_cell.length_a   1.000
_cell.length_b   1.000
_cell.length_c   1.000
_cell.angle_alpha   90.00
_cell.angle_beta   90.00
_cell.angle_gamma   90.00
#
_symmetry.space_group_name_H-M   'P 1'
#
loop_
_entity.id
_entity.type
_entity.pdbx_description
1 polymer ?
#
loop_
_entity_poly.entity_id
_entity_poly.type
_entity_poly.pdbx_seq_one_letter_code
_entity_poly.pdbx_strand_id
1 'polypeptide(L)'
;MFIVATLDDTVSIAPHLFNEQLSTIVAEELDRKLANTIFQELGLCICLYDILSMGDCILLPSDANFHIKVKFRYVVFRPNIDEILVGKKRNE
;
A
#
# COMPACT_ATOMS: atom_id res chain seq x y z
N MET A 1 4.62 9.17 15.69
CA MET A 1 4.91 7.72 15.72
C MET A 1 4.23 6.97 14.59
N PHE A 2 2.90 6.84 14.55
CA PHE A 2 2.16 6.29 13.41
C PHE A 2 1.24 7.34 12.80
N ILE A 3 1.21 7.43 11.48
CA ILE A 3 0.35 8.33 10.73
C ILE A 3 -0.40 7.55 9.65
N VAL A 4 -1.57 8.06 9.28
CA VAL A 4 -2.33 7.56 8.12
C VAL A 4 -2.01 8.46 6.94
N ALA A 5 -1.27 7.93 5.98
CA ALA A 5 -0.89 8.65 4.77
C ALA A 5 -1.84 8.27 3.62
N THR A 6 -2.30 9.27 2.86
CA THR A 6 -3.07 9.01 1.63
C THR A 6 -2.10 8.89 0.46
N LEU A 7 -2.21 7.80 -0.29
CA LEU A 7 -1.34 7.45 -1.40
C LEU A 7 -2.17 7.16 -2.65
N ASP A 8 -1.59 7.47 -3.80
CA ASP A 8 -2.13 7.13 -5.11
C ASP A 8 -1.13 6.19 -5.80
N ASP A 9 -1.58 5.01 -6.21
CA ASP A 9 -0.75 4.04 -6.92
C ASP A 9 -1.52 3.36 -8.05
N THR A 10 -0.78 2.76 -8.98
CA THR A 10 -1.34 1.92 -10.04
C THR A 10 -1.00 0.46 -9.74
N VAL A 11 -2.04 -0.36 -9.62
CA VAL A 11 -1.93 -1.80 -9.38
C VAL A 11 -2.20 -2.53 -10.69
N SER A 12 -1.33 -3.48 -11.04
CA SER A 12 -1.46 -4.32 -12.23
C SER A 12 -1.99 -5.69 -11.80
N ILE A 13 -3.19 -6.04 -12.25
CA ILE A 13 -3.87 -7.28 -11.91
C ILE A 13 -3.85 -8.21 -13.12
N ALA A 14 -3.40 -9.44 -12.90
CA ALA A 14 -3.41 -10.46 -13.93
C ALA A 14 -4.85 -10.94 -14.22
N PRO A 15 -5.22 -11.23 -15.48
CA PRO A 15 -6.60 -11.58 -15.85
C PRO A 15 -7.17 -12.81 -15.12
N HIS A 16 -6.31 -13.74 -14.71
CA HIS A 16 -6.74 -14.96 -14.02
C HIS A 16 -7.20 -14.71 -12.57
N LEU A 17 -6.78 -13.61 -11.95
CA LEU A 17 -7.17 -13.24 -10.58
C LEU A 17 -8.57 -12.61 -10.53
N PHE A 18 -9.13 -12.21 -11.67
CA PHE A 18 -10.41 -11.49 -11.74
C PHE A 18 -11.63 -12.28 -11.24
N ASN A 19 -11.47 -13.57 -10.94
CA ASN A 19 -12.53 -14.41 -10.40
C ASN A 19 -12.78 -14.17 -8.90
N GLU A 20 -11.90 -13.42 -8.23
CA GLU A 20 -12.01 -13.03 -6.82
C GLU A 20 -12.50 -11.58 -6.66
N GLN A 21 -12.85 -11.19 -5.43
CA GLN A 21 -13.26 -9.82 -5.15
C GLN A 21 -12.11 -8.85 -5.43
N LEU A 22 -12.32 -7.91 -6.35
CA LEU A 22 -11.32 -6.89 -6.74
C LEU A 22 -10.73 -6.15 -5.55
N SER A 23 -11.55 -5.84 -4.53
CA SER A 23 -11.08 -5.19 -3.30
C SER A 23 -10.01 -6.00 -2.56
N THR A 24 -10.17 -7.34 -2.53
CA THR A 24 -9.23 -8.25 -1.86
C THR A 24 -7.93 -8.34 -2.65
N ILE A 25 -8.02 -8.54 -3.96
CA ILE A 25 -6.85 -8.62 -4.85
C ILE A 25 -6.04 -7.32 -4.78
N VAL A 26 -6.72 -6.16 -4.85
CA VAL A 26 -6.06 -4.86 -4.73
C VAL A 26 -5.39 -4.71 -3.38
N ALA A 27 -6.04 -5.11 -2.29
CA ALA A 27 -5.45 -5.03 -0.96
C ALA A 27 -4.19 -5.91 -0.85
N GLU A 28 -4.24 -7.14 -1.35
CA GLU A 28 -3.10 -8.06 -1.34
C GLU A 28 -1.93 -7.57 -2.21
N GLU A 29 -2.22 -7.03 -3.40
CA GLU A 29 -1.20 -6.46 -4.27
C GLU A 29 -0.55 -5.21 -3.66
N LEU A 30 -1.35 -4.35 -3.01
CA LEU A 30 -0.85 -3.18 -2.28
C LEU A 30 0.03 -3.60 -1.11
N ASP A 31 -0.41 -4.56 -0.29
CA ASP A 31 0.37 -5.10 0.81
C ASP A 31 1.66 -5.77 0.29
N ARG A 32 1.60 -6.55 -0.79
CA ARG A 32 2.81 -7.16 -1.39
C ARG A 32 3.82 -6.12 -1.85
N LYS A 33 3.33 -4.99 -2.39
CA LYS A 33 4.17 -3.91 -2.92
C LYS A 33 4.71 -2.97 -1.84
N LEU A 34 3.94 -2.72 -0.79
CA LEU A 34 4.19 -1.63 0.17
C LEU A 34 4.50 -2.13 1.58
N ALA A 35 4.11 -3.34 1.96
CA ALA A 35 4.40 -3.85 3.29
C ALA A 35 5.92 -3.89 3.52
N ASN A 36 6.34 -3.36 4.67
CA ASN A 36 7.73 -3.30 5.09
C ASN A 36 8.67 -2.52 4.16
N THR A 37 8.12 -1.68 3.29
CA THR A 37 8.89 -0.78 2.42
C THR A 37 9.05 0.58 3.09
N ILE A 38 10.23 1.19 2.94
CA ILE A 38 10.53 2.52 3.47
C ILE A 38 10.48 3.55 2.34
N PHE A 39 9.59 4.51 2.47
CA PHE A 39 9.54 5.69 1.61
C PHE A 39 10.29 6.84 2.30
N GLN A 40 11.30 7.41 1.62
CA GLN A 40 12.16 8.45 2.20
C GLN A 40 11.37 9.65 2.75
N GLU A 41 10.28 10.03 2.11
CA GLU A 41 9.48 11.20 2.51
C GLU A 41 8.36 10.88 3.51
N LEU A 42 8.00 9.61 3.69
CA LEU A 42 6.83 9.18 4.48
C LEU A 42 7.21 8.37 5.72
N GLY A 43 8.13 7.41 5.60
CA GLY A 43 8.51 6.49 6.68
C GLY A 43 8.32 5.01 6.29
N LEU A 44 8.22 4.16 7.32
CA LEU A 44 8.05 2.71 7.16
C LEU A 44 6.57 2.35 7.00
N CYS A 45 6.20 1.74 5.87
CA CYS A 45 4.85 1.26 5.62
C CYS A 45 4.57 -0.04 6.39
N ILE A 46 3.41 -0.09 7.06
CA ILE A 46 3.02 -1.22 7.91
C ILE A 46 1.90 -2.02 7.25
N CYS A 47 0.72 -1.42 7.12
CA CYS A 47 -0.47 -2.08 6.58
C CYS A 47 -1.43 -1.10 5.92
N LEU A 48 -2.26 -1.62 5.02
CA LEU A 48 -3.37 -0.91 4.42
C LEU A 48 -4.40 -0.53 5.50
N TYR A 49 -4.84 0.73 5.50
CA TYR A 49 -5.92 1.20 6.38
C TYR A 49 -7.27 1.03 5.70
N ASP A 50 -7.45 1.65 4.52
CA ASP A 50 -8.63 1.51 3.68
C ASP A 50 -8.37 1.96 2.23
N ILE A 51 -9.31 1.63 1.35
CA ILE A 51 -9.31 2.06 -0.05
C ILE A 51 -10.37 3.15 -0.22
N LEU A 52 -9.97 4.34 -0.63
CA LEU A 52 -10.86 5.50 -0.77
C LEU A 52 -11.59 5.51 -2.11
N SER A 53 -10.87 5.20 -3.19
CA SER A 53 -11.46 5.13 -4.52
C SER A 53 -10.66 4.20 -5.43
N MET A 54 -11.38 3.43 -6.23
CA MET A 54 -10.83 2.67 -7.35
C MET A 54 -11.25 3.37 -8.64
N GLY A 55 -10.27 3.76 -9.45
CA GLY A 55 -10.48 4.40 -10.74
C GLY A 55 -10.73 3.40 -11.86
N ASP A 56 -10.73 3.90 -13.08
CA ASP A 56 -10.98 3.09 -14.26
C ASP A 56 -9.86 2.06 -14.50
N CYS A 57 -10.27 0.91 -14.99
CA CYS A 57 -9.39 -0.17 -15.36
C CYS A 57 -8.89 0.02 -16.79
N ILE A 58 -7.59 0.20 -16.95
CA ILE A 58 -6.94 0.49 -18.23
C ILE A 58 -6.22 -0.77 -18.70
N LEU A 59 -6.50 -1.19 -19.93
CA LEU A 59 -5.74 -2.24 -20.59
C LEU A 59 -4.69 -1.59 -21.49
N LEU A 60 -3.41 -1.93 -21.29
CA LEU A 60 -2.34 -1.43 -22.14
C LEU A 60 -2.21 -2.33 -23.37
N PRO A 61 -2.05 -1.80 -24.60
CA PRO A 61 -1.88 -2.64 -25.79
C PRO A 61 -0.67 -3.58 -25.73
N SER A 62 0.33 -3.22 -24.91
CA SER A 62 1.58 -3.97 -24.75
C SER A 62 1.60 -4.93 -23.56
N ASP A 63 0.59 -4.90 -22.68
CA ASP A 63 0.52 -5.73 -21.48
C ASP A 63 -0.88 -6.32 -21.32
N ALA A 64 -0.95 -7.64 -21.11
CA ALA A 64 -2.22 -8.34 -20.93
C ALA A 64 -2.82 -8.13 -19.53
N ASN A 65 -2.11 -7.42 -18.63
CA ASN A 65 -2.62 -7.11 -17.30
C ASN A 65 -3.54 -5.88 -17.30
N PHE A 66 -4.46 -5.90 -16.36
CA PHE A 66 -5.37 -4.80 -16.08
C PHE A 66 -4.71 -3.82 -15.12
N HIS A 67 -4.58 -2.55 -15.52
CA HIS A 67 -3.98 -1.50 -14.69
C HIS A 67 -5.08 -0.65 -14.07
N ILE A 68 -5.18 -0.68 -12.74
CA ILE A 68 -6.19 0.08 -11.99
C ILE A 68 -5.50 1.14 -11.17
N LYS A 69 -5.94 2.40 -11.32
CA LYS A 69 -5.50 3.48 -10.44
C LYS A 69 -6.29 3.43 -9.14
N VAL A 70 -5.60 3.34 -8.02
CA VAL A 70 -6.22 3.23 -6.69
C VAL A 70 -5.73 4.35 -5.78
N LYS A 71 -6.66 4.94 -5.05
CA LYS A 71 -6.38 5.90 -3.98
C LYS A 71 -6.72 5.24 -2.66
N PHE A 72 -5.77 5.17 -1.76
CA PHE A 72 -5.90 4.42 -0.51
C PHE A 72 -5.18 5.14 0.61
N ARG A 73 -5.48 4.74 1.85
CA ARG A 73 -4.76 5.20 3.03
C ARG A 73 -3.94 4.06 3.61
N TYR A 74 -2.72 4.36 4.00
CA TYR A 74 -1.77 3.39 4.54
C TYR A 74 -1.27 3.84 5.90
N VAL A 75 -1.10 2.90 6.81
CA VAL A 75 -0.51 3.17 8.14
C VAL A 75 1.01 3.15 7.99
N VAL A 76 1.63 4.27 8.33
CA VAL A 76 3.07 4.47 8.20
C VAL A 76 3.66 4.83 9.57
N PHE A 77 4.75 4.17 9.94
CA PHE A 77 5.57 4.56 11.08
C PHE A 77 6.48 5.72 10.66
N ARG A 78 6.18 6.90 11.20
CA ARG A 78 6.94 8.13 11.06
C ARG A 78 7.12 8.75 12.44
N PRO A 79 8.26 8.49 13.11
CA PRO A 79 8.59 9.19 14.35
C PRO A 79 8.96 10.63 14.04
N ASN A 80 8.50 11.55 14.88
CA ASN A 80 8.83 12.97 14.75
C ASN A 80 10.08 13.33 15.56
N ILE A 81 10.69 14.47 15.22
CA ILE A 81 11.77 15.06 16.03
C ILE A 81 11.21 15.33 17.43
N ASP A 82 11.99 14.99 18.46
CA ASP A 82 11.65 15.10 19.89
C ASP A 82 10.51 14.20 20.39
N GLU A 83 10.11 13.18 19.63
CA GLU A 83 9.13 12.20 20.08
C GLU A 83 9.76 11.13 20.99
N ILE A 84 9.24 10.97 22.21
CA ILE A 84 9.70 9.95 23.17
C ILE A 84 9.08 8.61 22.80
N LEU A 85 9.93 7.61 22.53
CA LEU A 85 9.53 6.24 22.19
C LEU A 85 9.98 5.24 23.27
N VAL A 86 9.12 4.27 23.59
CA VAL A 86 9.46 3.18 24.51
C VAL A 86 9.85 1.96 23.70
N GLY A 87 11.11 1.52 23.85
CA GLY A 87 11.65 0.33 23.19
C GLY A 87 11.90 -0.81 24.18
N LYS A 88 11.89 -2.05 23.68
CA LYS A 88 12.40 -3.21 24.43
C LYS A 88 13.83 -3.49 24.01
N LYS A 89 14.72 -3.74 24.97
CA LYS A 89 16.07 -4.20 24.66
C LYS A 89 16.00 -5.53 23.90
N ARG A 90 16.52 -5.57 22.68
CA ARG A 90 16.76 -6.82 21.97
C ARG A 90 18.08 -7.38 22.50
N ASN A 91 18.01 -8.46 23.28
CA ASN A 91 19.20 -9.28 23.57
C ASN A 91 19.39 -10.22 22.37
N GLU A 92 20.65 -10.46 22.01
CA GLU A 92 21.05 -11.54 21.09
C GLU A 92 20.73 -12.92 21.70
#